data_AF-A0A1F9HTH3-F1
#
_entry.id   AF-A0A1F9HTH3-F1
#
_cell.length_a   1.000
_cell.length_b   1.000
_cell.length_c   1.000
_cell.angle_alpha   90.00
_cell.angle_beta   90.00
_cell.angle_gamma   90.00
#
_symmetry.space_group_name_H-M   'P 1'
#
loop_
_entity.id
_entity.type
_entity.pdbx_description
1 polymer ?
#
loop_
_entity_poly.entity_id
_entity_poly.type
_entity_poly.pdbx_seq_one_letter_code
_entity_poly.pdbx_strand_id
1 'polypeptide(L)'
;MAGYFISEITEEDIKKEKAKARELRNTQWWKNKLGSGACYYCEKKFKPSELTMDHIVPIIRGGKSTKGNIVPCCKECNNKKKYMLPMEWQEYMESLNK
;
A
#
# COMPACT_ATOMS: atom_id res chain seq x y z
N MET A 1 -7.91 -18.84 28.90
CA MET A 1 -8.17 -18.12 27.65
C MET A 1 -6.90 -17.39 27.24
N ALA A 2 -6.16 -17.91 26.27
CA ALA A 2 -5.11 -17.13 25.61
C ALA A 2 -5.64 -16.83 24.20
N GLY A 3 -6.34 -15.69 24.07
CA GLY A 3 -7.06 -15.30 22.86
C GLY A 3 -6.22 -14.50 21.86
N TYR A 4 -4.89 -14.54 21.97
CA TYR A 4 -4.00 -13.86 21.03
C TYR A 4 -2.73 -14.70 20.79
N PHE A 5 -2.23 -14.64 19.56
CA PHE A 5 -0.95 -15.21 19.16
C PHE A 5 -0.07 -14.10 18.57
N ILE A 6 1.24 -14.22 18.76
CA ILE A 6 2.20 -13.30 18.16
C ILE A 6 2.47 -13.76 16.73
N SER A 7 2.18 -12.91 15.76
CA SER A 7 2.56 -13.14 14.37
C SER A 7 3.99 -12.64 14.17
N GLU A 8 4.96 -13.54 14.23
CA GLU A 8 6.36 -13.22 13.92
C GLU A 8 6.57 -13.11 12.40
N ILE A 9 7.10 -11.98 11.95
CA ILE A 9 7.47 -11.76 10.56
C ILE A 9 8.98 -11.54 10.54
N THR A 10 9.68 -12.42 9.85
CA THR A 10 11.15 -12.40 9.80
C THR A 10 11.66 -11.32 8.85
N GLU A 11 12.93 -10.91 9.02
CA GLU A 11 13.57 -10.00 8.07
C GLU A 11 13.68 -10.63 6.67
N GLU A 12 13.87 -11.95 6.61
CA GLU A 12 13.86 -12.75 5.39
C GLU A 12 12.52 -12.65 4.66
N ASP A 13 11.41 -12.76 5.38
CA ASP A 13 10.06 -12.57 4.83
C ASP A 13 9.89 -11.16 4.26
N ILE A 14 10.31 -10.14 5.01
CA ILE A 14 10.25 -8.75 4.56
C ILE A 14 11.08 -8.56 3.29
N LYS A 15 12.30 -9.11 3.25
CA LYS A 15 13.19 -9.03 2.09
C LYS A 15 12.59 -9.74 0.88
N LYS A 16 12.01 -10.92 1.07
CA LYS A 16 11.33 -11.69 0.03
C LYS A 16 10.15 -10.93 -0.56
N GLU A 17 9.29 -10.35 0.27
CA GLU A 17 8.14 -9.59 -0.22
C GLU A 17 8.57 -8.26 -0.88
N LYS A 18 9.63 -7.60 -0.41
CA LYS A 18 10.22 -6.44 -1.09
C LYS A 18 10.79 -6.80 -2.48
N ALA A 19 11.43 -7.96 -2.62
CA ALA A 19 11.93 -8.44 -3.91
C ALA A 19 10.78 -8.66 -4.91
N LYS A 20 9.72 -9.37 -4.49
CA LYS A 20 8.50 -9.55 -5.29
C LYS A 20 7.84 -8.22 -5.69
N ALA A 21 7.81 -7.23 -4.81
CA ALA A 21 7.28 -5.91 -5.15
C ALA A 21 8.09 -5.21 -6.25
N ARG A 22 9.42 -5.36 -6.23
CA ARG A 22 10.32 -4.82 -7.28
C ARG A 22 10.08 -5.51 -8.61
N GLU A 23 9.92 -6.83 -8.62
CA GLU A 23 9.57 -7.59 -9.82
C GLU A 23 8.21 -7.15 -10.37
N LEU A 24 7.19 -7.07 -9.50
CA LEU A 24 5.84 -6.67 -9.89
C LEU A 24 5.81 -5.25 -10.48
N ARG A 25 6.62 -4.33 -9.95
CA ARG A 25 6.76 -2.96 -10.46
C ARG A 25 7.18 -2.89 -11.92
N ASN A 26 7.93 -3.88 -12.40
CA ASN A 26 8.39 -3.90 -13.79
C ASN A 26 7.40 -4.55 -14.76
N THR A 27 6.33 -5.17 -14.25
CA THR A 27 5.31 -5.84 -15.08
C THR A 27 4.44 -4.84 -15.84
N GLN A 28 3.89 -5.28 -16.98
CA GLN A 28 2.90 -4.49 -17.73
C GLN A 28 1.63 -4.23 -16.92
N TRP A 29 1.25 -5.17 -16.05
CA TRP A 29 0.13 -4.97 -15.13
C TRP A 29 0.32 -3.73 -14.26
N TRP A 30 1.51 -3.54 -13.68
CA TRP A 30 1.77 -2.36 -12.86
C TRP A 30 1.81 -1.09 -13.70
N LYS A 31 2.45 -1.12 -14.88
CA LYS A 31 2.47 0.03 -15.80
C LYS A 31 1.06 0.47 -16.20
N ASN A 32 0.17 -0.48 -16.52
CA ASN A 32 -1.22 -0.20 -16.84
C ASN A 32 -1.99 0.34 -15.63
N LYS A 33 -1.79 -0.24 -14.43
CA LYS A 33 -2.42 0.21 -13.19
C LYS A 33 -1.96 1.63 -12.80
N LEU A 34 -0.68 1.94 -12.98
CA LEU A 34 -0.12 3.27 -12.75
C LEU A 34 -0.60 4.29 -13.79
N GLY A 35 -0.75 3.84 -15.05
CA GLY A 35 -1.20 4.64 -16.18
C GLY A 35 -2.66 5.13 -16.06
N SER A 36 -3.50 4.49 -15.25
CA SER A 36 -4.85 5.02 -14.95
C SER A 36 -4.82 6.35 -14.17
N GLY A 37 -3.65 6.68 -13.62
CA GLY A 37 -3.34 7.99 -13.07
C GLY A 37 -4.23 8.37 -11.88
N ALA A 38 -4.73 7.41 -11.12
CA ALA A 38 -5.61 7.64 -9.98
C ALA A 38 -4.99 7.10 -8.70
N CYS A 39 -5.02 7.90 -7.64
CA CYS A 39 -4.69 7.41 -6.30
C CYS A 39 -5.80 6.47 -5.82
N TYR A 40 -5.43 5.33 -5.24
CA TYR A 40 -6.40 4.38 -4.70
C TYR A 40 -7.21 4.91 -3.51
N TYR A 41 -6.63 5.82 -2.72
CA TYR A 41 -7.25 6.29 -1.48
C TYR A 41 -8.12 7.53 -1.70
N CYS A 42 -7.57 8.57 -2.33
CA CYS A 42 -8.30 9.82 -2.54
C CYS A 42 -8.95 9.95 -3.91
N GLU A 43 -8.76 8.96 -4.80
CA GLU A 43 -9.35 8.88 -6.14
C GLU A 43 -9.01 10.03 -7.11
N LYS A 44 -8.28 11.05 -6.64
CA LYS A 44 -7.79 12.17 -7.45
C LYS A 44 -6.84 11.70 -8.54
N LYS A 45 -6.78 12.50 -9.62
CA LYS A 45 -5.91 12.25 -10.77
C LYS A 45 -4.52 12.83 -10.57
N PHE A 46 -3.51 12.06 -10.97
CA PHE A 46 -2.09 12.38 -10.85
C PHE A 46 -1.34 11.90 -12.09
N LYS A 47 -0.18 12.52 -12.38
CA LYS A 47 0.74 11.96 -13.36
C LYS A 47 1.32 10.64 -12.82
N PRO A 48 1.64 9.66 -13.69
CA PRO A 48 2.26 8.41 -13.26
C PRO A 48 3.53 8.59 -12.40
N SER A 49 4.30 9.66 -12.64
CA SER A 49 5.50 10.02 -11.88
C SER A 49 5.24 10.50 -10.44
N GLU A 50 4.01 10.87 -10.13
CA GLU A 50 3.59 11.38 -8.81
C GLU A 50 2.96 10.28 -7.95
N LEU A 51 2.69 9.12 -8.55
CA LEU A 51 2.14 7.95 -7.90
C LEU A 51 3.25 7.01 -7.45
N THR A 52 2.99 6.36 -6.32
CA THR A 52 3.86 5.40 -5.66
C THR A 52 3.16 4.06 -5.53
N MET A 53 3.93 3.00 -5.33
CA MET A 53 3.42 1.66 -5.03
C MET A 53 3.27 1.52 -3.52
N ASP A 54 2.04 1.33 -3.04
CA ASP A 54 1.74 1.07 -1.63
C ASP A 54 1.15 -0.33 -1.44
N HIS A 55 1.40 -0.89 -0.26
CA HIS A 55 0.80 -2.14 0.20
C HIS A 55 -0.38 -1.82 1.11
N ILE A 56 -1.59 -2.24 0.76
CA ILE A 56 -2.81 -2.05 1.58
C ILE A 56 -2.56 -2.61 2.98
N VAL A 57 -2.18 -3.89 3.05
CA VAL A 57 -1.64 -4.54 4.25
C VAL A 57 -0.11 -4.41 4.23
N PRO A 58 0.51 -3.74 5.21
CA PRO A 58 1.96 -3.59 5.27
C PRO A 58 2.69 -4.94 5.31
N ILE A 59 3.86 -5.02 4.67
CA ILE A 59 4.71 -6.24 4.70
C ILE A 59 5.07 -6.62 6.14
N ILE A 60 5.39 -5.63 6.99
CA ILE A 60 5.69 -5.83 8.42
C ILE A 60 4.49 -6.32 9.24
N ARG A 61 3.30 -6.39 8.64
CA ARG A 61 2.07 -6.96 9.21
C ARG A 61 1.61 -8.20 8.43
N GLY A 62 2.50 -8.82 7.65
CA GLY A 62 2.26 -10.07 6.94
C GLY A 62 1.70 -9.88 5.53
N GLY A 63 1.53 -8.63 5.09
CA GLY A 63 1.05 -8.31 3.75
C GLY A 63 1.98 -8.83 2.66
N LYS A 64 1.38 -9.39 1.61
CA LYS A 64 2.10 -9.98 0.46
C LYS A 64 2.16 -9.04 -0.71
N SER A 65 3.20 -9.15 -1.54
CA SER A 65 3.37 -8.36 -2.76
C SER A 65 2.60 -8.97 -3.94
N THR A 66 1.27 -8.96 -3.83
CA THR A 66 0.35 -9.48 -4.85
C THR A 66 -0.45 -8.35 -5.48
N LYS A 67 -1.04 -8.62 -6.66
CA LYS A 67 -1.89 -7.65 -7.38
C LYS A 67 -3.10 -7.16 -6.56
N GLY A 68 -3.57 -7.95 -5.60
CA GLY A 68 -4.70 -7.59 -4.74
C GLY A 68 -4.31 -6.74 -3.52
N ASN A 69 -3.03 -6.74 -3.13
CA ASN A 69 -2.54 -5.96 -1.99
C ASN A 69 -1.73 -4.73 -2.41
N ILE A 70 -1.43 -4.58 -3.70
CA ILE A 70 -0.64 -3.47 -4.23
C ILE A 70 -1.52 -2.49 -4.98
N VAL A 71 -1.37 -1.19 -4.65
CA VAL A 71 -2.17 -0.11 -5.24
C VAL A 71 -1.31 1.11 -5.60
N PRO A 72 -1.71 1.89 -6.63
CA PRO A 72 -1.14 3.20 -6.88
C PRO A 72 -1.63 4.20 -5.83
N CYS A 73 -0.70 4.95 -5.23
CA CYS A 73 -0.99 5.88 -4.15
C CYS A 73 -0.21 7.18 -4.36
N CYS A 74 -0.86 8.35 -4.23
CA CYS A 74 -0.14 9.62 -4.28
C CYS A 74 0.76 9.81 -3.05
N LYS A 75 1.77 10.66 -3.16
CA LYS A 75 2.73 10.91 -2.07
C LYS A 75 2.06 11.36 -0.77
N GLU A 76 1.01 12.18 -0.85
CA GLU A 76 0.30 12.70 0.32
C GLU A 76 -0.39 11.57 1.10
N CYS A 77 -1.26 10.79 0.44
CA CYS A 77 -1.94 9.66 1.07
C CYS A 77 -0.93 8.63 1.61
N ASN A 78 0.13 8.35 0.84
CA ASN A 78 1.15 7.37 1.25
C ASN A 78 1.88 7.81 2.53
N ASN A 79 2.23 9.10 2.61
CA ASN A 79 2.88 9.65 3.80
C ASN A 79 1.93 9.67 5.00
N LYS A 80 0.69 10.12 4.83
CA LYS A 80 -0.33 10.15 5.90
C LYS A 80 -0.56 8.74 6.47
N LYS A 81 -0.77 7.74 5.61
CA LYS A 81 -0.96 6.34 6.02
C LYS A 81 0.18 5.77 6.87
N LYS A 82 1.42 6.23 6.64
CA LYS A 82 2.60 5.73 7.35
C LYS A 82 2.64 6.14 8.82
N TYR A 83 2.19 7.35 9.14
CA TYR A 83 2.32 7.95 10.48
C TYR A 83 1.02 7.89 11.28
N MET A 84 -0.12 7.78 10.60
CA MET A 84 -1.43 7.76 11.25
C MET A 84 -1.70 6.44 11.99
N LEU A 85 -2.30 6.56 13.16
CA LEU A 85 -3.00 5.48 13.82
C LEU A 85 -4.19 5.02 12.96
N PRO A 86 -4.68 3.78 13.15
CA PRO A 86 -5.84 3.30 12.39
C PRO A 86 -7.07 4.22 12.46
N MET A 87 -7.33 4.83 13.63
CA MET A 87 -8.44 5.76 13.84
C MET A 87 -8.24 7.06 13.03
N GLU A 88 -7.05 7.68 13.11
CA GLU A 88 -6.71 8.88 12.35
C GLU A 88 -6.75 8.63 10.83
N TRP A 89 -6.32 7.44 10.40
CA TRP A 89 -6.40 7.03 9.01
C TRP A 89 -7.86 6.89 8.55
N GLN A 90 -8.72 6.31 9.39
CA GLN A 90 -10.14 6.19 9.10
C GLN A 90 -10.80 7.57 8.97
N GLU A 91 -10.57 8.46 9.93
CA GLU A 91 -11.07 9.84 9.89
C GLU A 91 -10.58 10.59 8.63
N TYR A 92 -9.30 10.40 8.27
CA TYR A 92 -8.77 10.95 7.03
C TYR A 92 -9.50 10.40 5.80
N MET A 93 -9.69 9.09 5.70
CA MET A 93 -10.43 8.47 4.58
C MET A 93 -11.88 8.96 4.50
N GLU A 94 -12.56 9.12 5.64
CA GLU A 94 -13.92 9.67 5.71
C GLU A 94 -13.96 11.14 5.24
N SER A 95 -12.93 11.93 5.55
CA SER A 95 -12.84 13.32 5.09
C SER A 95 -12.61 13.47 3.58
N LEU A 96 -12.12 12.42 2.90
CA LEU A 96 -11.91 12.41 1.45
C LEU A 96 -13.20 12.15 0.66
N ASN A 97 -14.21 11.55 1.30
CA ASN A 97 -15.50 11.18 0.70
C ASN A 97 -16.56 12.30 0.85
N LYS A 98 -16.20 13.45 1.41
CA LYS A 98 -17.03 14.66 1.50
C LYS A 98 -16.64 15.64 0.41
#